data_AF-A0ABD3LWU1-F1
#
_entry.id   AF-A0ABD3LWU1-F1
#
_cell.length_a   1.000
_cell.length_b   1.000
_cell.length_c   1.000
_cell.angle_alpha   90.00
_cell.angle_beta   90.00
_cell.angle_gamma   90.00
#
_symmetry.space_group_name_H-M   'P 1'
#
loop_
_entity.id
_entity.type
_entity.pdbx_description
1 polymer ?
#
loop_
_entity_poly.entity_id
_entity_poly.type
_entity_poly.pdbx_seq_one_letter_code
_entity_poly.pdbx_strand_id
1 'polypeptide(L)'
;MDVDVGCSQPTSCLNNFAFSPSSSWHVGLRYLEELTFHRITVEGELIEQLLANCPVLERLTLNDAFGLDRLRVSGQSLKLKYLLMTCCADLECVEIFDTNLASFTIMGMDIPMCLDKLPHLSEMSIIGSSWGFVHAALFFLSSLSCLQILKLDYVTSPDEKWHIGQLPKLPSVKQLKVSVQGYGDATLLPFTLVIEACPSLQSFVFELMRPLEMLCRQRELKRVVRPSHMYLKEVEFYNYYGRPCDHELVNYLVENVIALEKLVVNPCEEAYFSDGMKRLMEPRERALQQLKGKLPSRIELVIN
;
A
#
# COMPACT_ATOMS: atom_id res chain seq x y z
N MET A 1 45.76 -15.51 -16.12
CA MET A 1 44.42 -15.51 -16.73
C MET A 1 43.48 -15.33 -15.58
N ASP A 2 43.19 -14.08 -15.24
CA ASP A 2 42.17 -13.74 -14.25
C ASP A 2 41.42 -12.56 -14.83
N VAL A 3 40.13 -12.77 -15.04
CA VAL A 3 39.15 -11.76 -15.39
C VAL A 3 38.20 -11.75 -14.21
N ASP A 4 38.17 -10.66 -13.46
CA ASP A 4 37.02 -10.37 -12.61
C ASP A 4 36.64 -8.91 -12.81
N VAL A 5 35.50 -8.74 -13.48
CA VAL A 5 34.84 -7.47 -13.75
C VAL A 5 33.64 -7.44 -12.82
N GLY A 6 33.73 -6.64 -11.76
CA GLY A 6 32.63 -6.36 -10.85
C GLY A 6 32.43 -4.86 -10.72
N CYS A 7 31.63 -4.28 -11.62
CA CYS A 7 31.14 -2.90 -11.50
C CYS A 7 30.29 -2.78 -10.24
N SER A 8 30.84 -2.13 -9.22
CA SER A 8 30.14 -1.79 -7.97
C SER A 8 29.39 -0.47 -8.17
N GLN A 9 28.06 -0.48 -8.06
CA GLN A 9 27.26 0.75 -7.97
C GLN A 9 27.55 1.47 -6.63
N PRO A 10 27.61 2.81 -6.58
CA PRO A 10 27.84 3.52 -5.33
C PRO A 10 26.52 3.74 -4.59
N THR A 11 26.10 2.79 -3.77
CA THR A 11 25.05 3.02 -2.76
C THR A 11 25.70 3.68 -1.54
N SER A 12 25.45 4.97 -1.29
CA SER A 12 25.91 5.61 -0.06
C SER A 12 24.82 5.53 1.02
N CYS A 13 25.05 4.67 2.02
CA CYS A 13 24.25 4.63 3.25
C CYS A 13 24.96 5.48 4.31
N LEU A 14 24.32 6.56 4.78
CA LEU A 14 24.88 7.42 5.83
C LEU A 14 24.19 7.09 7.16
N ASN A 15 24.94 6.49 8.09
CA ASN A 15 24.51 6.21 9.46
C ASN A 15 25.16 7.23 10.43
N ASN A 16 24.40 7.74 11.40
CA ASN A 16 24.87 8.49 12.57
C ASN A 16 25.59 9.84 12.34
N PHE A 17 25.14 10.67 11.39
CA PHE A 17 25.59 12.07 11.30
C PHE A 17 24.42 13.04 11.54
N ALA A 18 24.64 14.04 12.41
CA ALA A 18 23.78 15.22 12.48
C ALA A 18 24.17 16.14 11.32
N PHE A 19 23.26 16.33 10.37
CA PHE A 19 23.48 17.22 9.23
C PHE A 19 22.98 18.61 9.57
N SER A 20 23.90 19.52 9.92
CA SER A 20 23.56 20.94 10.10
C SER A 20 23.69 21.70 8.77
N PRO A 21 22.80 22.69 8.50
CA PRO A 21 22.81 23.55 7.31
C PRO A 21 24.13 24.31 7.08
N SER A 22 24.95 24.45 8.12
CA SER A 22 26.24 25.14 8.11
C SER A 22 27.40 24.31 7.55
N SER A 23 27.19 23.04 7.21
CA SER A 23 28.22 22.14 6.70
C SER A 23 28.36 22.24 5.18
N SER A 24 29.59 22.33 4.67
CA SER A 24 29.90 22.49 3.24
C SER A 24 29.76 21.19 2.40
N TRP A 25 28.69 20.42 2.63
CA TRP A 25 28.45 19.14 1.94
C TRP A 25 28.06 19.31 0.45
N HIS A 26 27.78 20.54 0.01
CA HIS A 26 27.39 20.90 -1.37
C HIS A 26 28.42 20.56 -2.46
N VAL A 27 29.67 20.26 -2.10
CA VAL A 27 30.77 20.11 -3.09
C VAL A 27 30.90 18.68 -3.63
N GLY A 28 30.25 17.68 -3.04
CA GLY A 28 30.51 16.26 -3.36
C GLY A 28 29.40 15.46 -4.06
N LEU A 29 28.15 15.92 -4.06
CA LEU A 29 26.99 15.04 -4.34
C LEU A 29 26.42 15.16 -5.78
N ARG A 30 27.22 15.67 -6.73
CA ARG A 30 26.76 15.94 -8.11
C ARG A 30 26.39 14.70 -8.92
N TYR A 31 26.87 13.53 -8.49
CA TYR A 31 26.65 12.23 -9.13
C TYR A 31 25.78 11.31 -8.27
N LEU A 32 25.21 11.83 -7.19
CA LEU A 32 24.41 11.02 -6.27
C LEU A 32 23.04 10.75 -6.89
N GLU A 33 22.82 9.51 -7.31
CA GLU A 33 21.55 9.05 -7.89
C GLU A 33 20.58 8.51 -6.83
N GLU A 34 21.09 7.94 -5.74
CA GLU A 34 20.27 7.35 -4.69
C GLU A 34 20.81 7.74 -3.31
N LEU A 35 19.90 8.16 -2.43
CA LEU A 35 20.23 8.51 -1.06
C LEU A 35 19.25 7.87 -0.10
N THR A 36 19.79 7.25 0.94
CA THR A 36 19.01 6.71 2.05
C THR A 36 19.50 7.31 3.36
N PHE A 37 18.57 7.94 4.07
CA PHE A 37 18.72 8.35 5.44
C PHE A 37 18.06 7.33 6.35
N HIS A 38 18.82 6.83 7.33
CA HIS A 38 18.33 5.85 8.29
C HIS A 38 18.69 6.26 9.71
N ARG A 39 17.67 6.49 10.55
CA ARG A 39 17.84 6.85 11.97
C ARG A 39 18.73 8.06 12.18
N ILE A 40 18.39 9.15 11.50
CA ILE A 40 19.13 10.41 11.60
C ILE A 40 18.21 11.55 12.02
N THR A 41 18.79 12.59 12.62
CA THR A 41 18.09 13.85 12.84
C THR A 41 18.28 14.75 11.61
N VAL A 42 17.17 15.18 11.02
CA VAL A 42 17.09 16.02 9.83
C VAL A 42 16.43 17.33 10.21
N GLU A 43 17.12 18.44 9.99
CA GLU A 43 16.49 19.76 10.01
C GLU A 43 15.67 19.95 8.72
N GLY A 44 14.47 20.56 8.79
CA GLY A 44 13.55 20.63 7.64
C GLY A 44 14.16 21.21 6.36
N GLU A 45 15.01 22.22 6.48
CA GLU A 45 15.68 22.87 5.32
C GLU A 45 16.70 21.96 4.61
N LEU A 46 17.22 20.93 5.30
CA LEU A 46 18.29 20.07 4.77
C LEU A 46 17.84 19.34 3.50
N ILE A 47 16.60 18.84 3.47
CA ILE A 47 16.10 18.07 2.33
C ILE A 47 15.96 18.95 1.10
N GLU A 48 15.46 20.18 1.26
CA GLU A 48 15.35 21.15 0.16
C GLU A 48 16.73 21.51 -0.41
N GLN A 49 17.69 21.80 0.48
CA GLN A 49 19.07 22.05 0.08
C GLN A 49 19.63 20.83 -0.65
N LEU A 50 19.36 19.62 -0.16
CA LEU A 50 19.90 18.38 -0.73
C LEU A 50 19.41 18.17 -2.15
N LEU A 51 18.11 18.34 -2.36
CA LEU A 51 17.50 18.27 -3.68
C LEU A 51 18.04 19.34 -4.63
N ALA A 52 18.35 20.55 -4.13
CA ALA A 52 18.96 21.61 -4.93
C ALA A 52 20.42 21.31 -5.34
N ASN A 53 21.16 20.55 -4.53
CA ASN A 53 22.59 20.29 -4.74
C ASN A 53 22.90 18.91 -5.36
N CYS A 54 21.92 18.02 -5.45
CA CYS A 54 22.05 16.69 -6.05
C CYS A 54 21.23 16.60 -7.35
N PRO A 55 21.72 17.18 -8.47
CA PRO A 55 20.94 17.36 -9.71
C PRO A 55 20.57 16.05 -10.42
N VAL A 56 21.21 14.93 -10.07
CA VAL A 56 20.93 13.61 -10.66
C VAL A 56 20.23 12.66 -9.68
N LEU A 57 19.83 13.13 -8.50
CA LEU A 57 19.20 12.28 -7.50
C LEU A 57 17.84 11.77 -7.99
N GLU A 58 17.74 10.46 -8.17
CA GLU A 58 16.54 9.76 -8.62
C GLU A 58 15.76 9.13 -7.47
N ARG A 59 16.43 8.70 -6.39
CA ARG A 59 15.79 8.07 -5.22
C ARG A 59 16.16 8.74 -3.92
N LEU A 60 15.15 9.09 -3.13
CA LEU A 60 15.32 9.54 -1.76
C LEU A 60 14.51 8.64 -0.82
N THR A 61 15.20 8.02 0.12
CA THR A 61 14.59 7.25 1.21
C THR A 61 14.85 7.95 2.54
N LEU A 62 13.78 8.26 3.26
CA LEU A 62 13.78 8.83 4.61
C LEU A 62 13.20 7.78 5.55
N ASN A 63 14.06 7.11 6.30
CA ASN A 63 13.65 6.12 7.29
C ASN A 63 14.08 6.54 8.69
N ASP A 64 13.13 6.66 9.62
CA ASP A 64 13.41 7.16 10.97
C ASP A 64 14.13 8.54 10.92
N ALA A 65 13.63 9.46 10.10
CA ALA A 65 14.17 10.82 9.98
C ALA A 65 13.53 11.73 11.05
N PHE A 66 14.18 11.80 12.21
CA PHE A 66 13.73 12.58 13.37
C PHE A 66 13.93 14.08 13.15
N GLY A 67 13.07 14.92 13.71
CA GLY A 67 13.12 16.39 13.59
C GLY A 67 12.61 16.95 12.26
N LEU A 68 12.26 16.10 11.29
CA LEU A 68 11.64 16.52 10.03
C LEU A 68 10.15 16.78 10.25
N ASP A 69 9.80 18.04 10.49
CA ASP A 69 8.42 18.52 10.71
C ASP A 69 7.63 18.73 9.41
N ARG A 70 8.29 19.22 8.36
CA ARG A 70 7.69 19.48 7.05
C ARG A 70 8.57 18.95 5.94
N LEU A 71 7.97 18.18 5.03
CA LEU A 71 8.59 17.85 3.76
C LEU A 71 7.99 18.72 2.65
N ARG A 72 8.85 19.44 1.93
CA ARG A 72 8.51 20.13 0.69
C ARG A 72 9.40 19.67 -0.45
N VAL A 73 8.77 19.20 -1.52
CA VAL A 73 9.46 18.78 -2.75
C VAL A 73 8.80 19.48 -3.93
N SER A 74 9.54 20.37 -4.58
CA SER A 74 9.02 21.14 -5.71
C SER A 74 10.06 21.43 -6.77
N GLY A 75 9.65 21.35 -8.04
CA GLY A 75 10.48 21.70 -9.20
C GLY A 75 10.61 20.57 -10.21
N GLN A 76 10.23 20.86 -11.46
CA GLN A 76 10.30 19.90 -12.57
C GLN A 76 11.75 19.61 -13.02
N SER A 77 12.70 20.45 -12.62
CA SER A 77 14.13 20.24 -12.85
C SER A 77 14.70 19.10 -12.02
N LEU A 78 14.05 18.72 -10.91
CA LEU A 78 14.47 17.60 -10.07
C LEU A 78 14.43 16.29 -10.88
N LYS A 79 15.47 15.47 -10.72
CA LYS A 79 15.51 14.10 -11.27
C LYS A 79 14.86 13.07 -10.35
N LEU A 80 14.31 13.51 -9.24
CA LEU A 80 13.70 12.64 -8.23
C LEU A 80 12.49 11.90 -8.83
N LYS A 81 12.60 10.58 -8.92
CA LYS A 81 11.56 9.68 -9.42
C LYS A 81 10.90 8.88 -8.29
N TYR A 82 11.64 8.59 -7.23
CA TYR A 82 11.18 7.72 -6.15
C TYR A 82 11.41 8.38 -4.79
N LEU A 83 10.33 8.52 -4.03
CA LEU A 83 10.37 9.02 -2.66
C LEU A 83 9.75 7.97 -1.74
N LEU A 84 10.51 7.53 -0.74
CA LEU A 84 10.07 6.61 0.30
C LEU A 84 10.26 7.29 1.65
N MET A 85 9.18 7.36 2.43
CA MET A 85 9.20 7.91 3.78
C MET A 85 8.62 6.90 4.77
N THR A 86 9.42 6.50 5.76
CA THR A 86 9.01 5.53 6.79
C THR A 86 9.40 5.98 8.18
N CYS A 87 8.49 5.81 9.14
CA CYS A 87 8.73 6.07 10.56
C CYS A 87 9.25 7.50 10.89
N CYS A 88 8.86 8.50 10.12
CA CYS A 88 9.18 9.91 10.40
C CYS A 88 8.19 10.46 11.44
N ALA A 89 8.47 10.26 12.73
CA ALA A 89 7.51 10.50 13.82
C ALA A 89 7.14 11.98 14.04
N ASP A 90 8.01 12.90 13.67
CA ASP A 90 7.83 14.35 13.88
C ASP A 90 7.15 15.04 12.68
N LEU A 91 6.83 14.30 11.61
CA LEU A 91 6.31 14.86 10.36
C LEU A 91 4.85 15.33 10.51
N GLU A 92 4.64 16.63 10.32
CA GLU A 92 3.34 17.30 10.44
C GLU A 92 2.68 17.56 9.08
N CYS A 93 3.43 17.69 7.99
CA CYS A 93 2.86 17.86 6.65
C CYS A 93 3.79 17.46 5.49
N VAL A 94 3.18 17.06 4.38
CA VAL A 94 3.88 16.74 3.13
C VAL A 94 3.31 17.56 1.98
N GLU A 95 4.20 18.26 1.28
CA GLU A 95 3.87 19.04 0.09
C GLU A 95 4.75 18.61 -1.08
N ILE A 96 4.14 18.01 -2.10
CA ILE A 96 4.82 17.60 -3.31
C ILE A 96 4.06 18.18 -4.50
N PHE A 97 4.69 19.11 -5.20
CA PHE A 97 4.04 19.77 -6.33
C PHE A 97 5.01 20.13 -7.44
N ASP A 98 4.51 20.19 -8.68
CA ASP A 98 5.31 20.55 -9.86
C ASP A 98 6.57 19.68 -10.00
N THR A 99 6.44 18.35 -9.84
CA THR A 99 7.56 17.40 -9.94
C THR A 99 7.29 16.25 -10.91
N ASN A 100 8.36 15.62 -11.39
CA ASN A 100 8.30 14.43 -12.25
C ASN A 100 8.38 13.11 -11.44
N LEU A 101 7.93 13.13 -10.18
CA LEU A 101 7.94 11.97 -9.31
C LEU A 101 7.11 10.85 -9.93
N ALA A 102 7.66 9.64 -9.99
CA ALA A 102 7.00 8.47 -10.57
C ALA A 102 6.32 7.59 -9.52
N SER A 103 6.90 7.53 -8.32
CA SER A 103 6.43 6.71 -7.21
C SER A 103 6.61 7.41 -5.88
N PHE A 104 5.58 7.36 -5.05
CA PHE A 104 5.61 7.88 -3.68
C PHE A 104 5.14 6.82 -2.69
N THR A 105 5.92 6.56 -1.64
CA THR A 105 5.53 5.70 -0.53
C THR A 105 5.64 6.45 0.79
N ILE A 106 4.60 6.39 1.61
CA ILE A 106 4.56 7.01 2.93
C ILE A 106 4.03 6.03 3.98
N MET A 107 4.71 5.99 5.12
CA MET A 107 4.24 5.39 6.36
C MET A 107 3.98 6.51 7.37
N GLY A 108 2.77 6.58 7.91
CA GLY A 108 2.45 7.61 8.88
C GLY A 108 0.99 7.57 9.35
N MET A 109 0.71 8.39 10.37
CA MET A 109 -0.61 8.58 10.95
C MET A 109 -1.03 10.04 10.80
N ASP A 110 -2.21 10.27 10.22
CA ASP A 110 -2.95 11.54 10.22
C ASP A 110 -2.19 12.79 9.74
N ILE A 111 -1.28 12.62 8.76
CA ILE A 111 -0.50 13.71 8.17
C ILE A 111 -1.24 14.30 6.95
N PRO A 112 -1.57 15.60 6.93
CA PRO A 112 -2.11 16.25 5.73
C PRO A 112 -1.08 16.19 4.58
N MET A 113 -1.58 15.91 3.37
CA MET A 113 -0.77 15.89 2.15
C MET A 113 -1.32 16.85 1.11
N CYS A 114 -0.44 17.63 0.49
CA CYS A 114 -0.77 18.40 -0.71
C CYS A 114 0.02 17.82 -1.89
N LEU A 115 -0.69 17.11 -2.77
CA LEU A 115 -0.13 16.50 -3.97
C LEU A 115 -0.78 17.16 -5.18
N ASP A 116 -0.02 17.96 -5.93
CA ASP A 116 -0.55 18.71 -7.07
C ASP A 116 0.41 18.73 -8.26
N LYS A 117 -0.14 18.74 -9.49
CA LYS A 117 0.63 18.76 -10.75
C LYS A 117 1.76 17.73 -10.79
N LEU A 118 1.40 16.46 -10.62
CA LEU A 118 2.33 15.32 -10.66
C LEU A 118 2.06 14.47 -11.93
N PRO A 119 2.49 14.92 -13.12
CA PRO A 119 2.11 14.31 -14.40
C PRO A 119 2.68 12.90 -14.64
N HIS A 120 3.62 12.46 -13.80
CA HIS A 120 4.26 11.15 -13.91
C HIS A 120 4.02 10.23 -12.71
N LEU A 121 3.30 10.70 -11.68
CA LEU A 121 3.06 9.89 -10.49
C LEU A 121 2.05 8.79 -10.82
N SER A 122 2.58 7.59 -11.11
CA SER A 122 1.79 6.43 -11.49
C SER A 122 1.55 5.47 -10.34
N GLU A 123 2.40 5.50 -9.31
CA GLU A 123 2.32 4.60 -8.16
C GLU A 123 2.32 5.36 -6.83
N MET A 124 1.39 5.00 -5.96
CA MET A 124 1.37 5.45 -4.58
C MET A 124 1.16 4.29 -3.62
N SER A 125 1.95 4.29 -2.54
CA SER A 125 1.84 3.32 -1.46
C SER A 125 1.66 4.03 -0.12
N ILE A 126 0.60 3.65 0.60
CA ILE A 126 0.36 4.08 1.99
C ILE A 126 0.52 2.83 2.84
N ILE A 127 1.54 2.80 3.70
CA ILE A 127 1.90 1.60 4.46
C ILE A 127 1.78 1.81 5.95
N GLY A 128 1.49 0.74 6.69
CA GLY A 128 1.46 0.78 8.14
C GLY A 128 0.51 1.85 8.71
N SER A 129 -0.63 2.08 8.06
CA SER A 129 -1.52 3.19 8.42
C SER A 129 -2.82 2.76 9.10
N SER A 130 -3.41 3.70 9.84
CA SER A 130 -4.76 3.58 10.40
C SER A 130 -5.82 3.73 9.30
N TRP A 131 -7.03 3.23 9.57
CA TRP A 131 -8.17 3.42 8.67
C TRP A 131 -8.48 4.88 8.42
N GLY A 132 -8.51 5.71 9.48
CA GLY A 132 -8.78 7.15 9.39
C GLY A 132 -7.80 7.85 8.44
N PHE A 133 -6.51 7.57 8.58
CA PHE A 133 -5.48 8.16 7.72
C PHE A 133 -5.67 7.77 6.25
N VAL A 134 -5.86 6.48 5.96
CA VAL A 134 -6.02 6.04 4.57
C VAL A 134 -7.21 6.74 3.93
N HIS A 135 -8.34 6.86 4.64
CA HIS A 135 -9.54 7.51 4.10
C HIS A 135 -9.31 9.00 3.84
N ALA A 136 -8.65 9.72 4.75
CA ALA A 136 -8.25 11.10 4.53
C ALA A 136 -7.30 11.23 3.34
N ALA A 137 -6.33 10.32 3.23
CA ALA A 137 -5.36 10.30 2.15
C ALA A 137 -6.02 10.16 0.77
N LEU A 138 -7.03 9.29 0.62
CA LEU A 138 -7.74 9.10 -0.66
C LEU A 138 -8.31 10.41 -1.22
N PHE A 139 -8.69 11.38 -0.38
CA PHE A 139 -9.14 12.70 -0.85
C PHE A 139 -8.02 13.49 -1.53
N PHE A 140 -6.81 13.43 -0.98
CA PHE A 140 -5.64 14.05 -1.62
C PHE A 140 -5.27 13.37 -2.94
N LEU A 141 -5.59 12.08 -3.10
CA LEU A 141 -5.27 11.33 -4.32
C LEU A 141 -6.29 11.56 -5.45
N SER A 142 -7.47 12.08 -5.13
CA SER A 142 -8.58 12.23 -6.08
C SER A 142 -8.31 13.19 -7.23
N SER A 143 -7.39 14.14 -7.04
CA SER A 143 -6.93 15.08 -8.08
C SER A 143 -5.85 14.49 -9.00
N LEU A 144 -5.26 13.34 -8.65
CA LEU A 144 -4.12 12.76 -9.38
C LEU A 144 -4.58 11.99 -10.62
N SER A 145 -4.50 12.65 -11.77
CA SER A 145 -4.93 12.09 -13.07
C SER A 145 -4.07 10.93 -13.58
N CYS A 146 -2.83 10.81 -13.11
CA CYS A 146 -1.86 9.82 -13.59
C CYS A 146 -1.68 8.60 -12.68
N LEU A 147 -2.30 8.60 -11.48
CA LEU A 147 -2.15 7.53 -10.49
C LEU A 147 -2.83 6.23 -10.97
N GLN A 148 -2.04 5.22 -11.33
CA GLN A 148 -2.54 3.94 -11.87
C GLN A 148 -2.52 2.80 -10.85
N ILE A 149 -1.55 2.82 -9.94
CA ILE A 149 -1.32 1.76 -8.96
C ILE A 149 -1.45 2.38 -7.57
N LEU A 150 -2.39 1.87 -6.78
CA LEU A 150 -2.58 2.25 -5.38
C LEU A 150 -2.34 1.04 -4.49
N LYS A 151 -1.41 1.16 -3.54
CA LYS A 151 -1.10 0.13 -2.54
C LYS A 151 -1.45 0.66 -1.16
N LEU A 152 -2.27 -0.07 -0.43
CA LEU A 152 -2.75 0.30 0.90
C LEU A 152 -2.45 -0.83 1.88
N ASP A 153 -1.66 -0.53 2.90
CA ASP A 153 -1.33 -1.45 3.98
C ASP A 153 -1.86 -0.90 5.32
N TYR A 154 -2.73 -1.70 5.94
CA TYR A 154 -3.45 -1.40 7.16
C TYR A 154 -2.89 -2.20 8.34
N VAL A 155 -2.55 -1.49 9.42
CA VAL A 155 -2.04 -2.11 10.67
C VAL A 155 -3.14 -2.84 11.44
N THR A 156 -4.40 -2.45 11.26
CA THR A 156 -5.54 -3.04 11.96
C THR A 156 -6.68 -3.36 11.00
N SER A 157 -7.49 -4.34 11.37
CA SER A 157 -8.78 -4.60 10.72
C SER A 157 -9.76 -3.45 10.99
N PRO A 158 -10.76 -3.22 10.12
CA PRO A 158 -11.71 -2.13 10.31
C PRO A 158 -12.53 -2.32 11.60
N ASP A 159 -12.71 -1.25 12.35
CA ASP A 159 -13.65 -1.21 13.47
C ASP A 159 -15.08 -1.24 12.91
N GLU A 160 -15.92 -2.17 13.39
CA GLU A 160 -17.33 -2.26 12.98
C GLU A 160 -18.14 -1.00 13.32
N LYS A 161 -17.67 -0.18 14.27
CA LYS A 161 -18.29 1.10 14.65
C LYS A 161 -17.89 2.26 13.74
N TRP A 162 -16.94 2.05 12.83
CA TRP A 162 -16.48 3.11 11.96
C TRP A 162 -17.52 3.37 10.86
N HIS A 163 -18.25 4.48 10.98
CA HIS A 163 -19.17 4.94 9.95
C HIS A 163 -18.37 5.56 8.81
N ILE A 164 -18.13 4.77 7.76
CA ILE A 164 -17.43 5.28 6.57
C ILE A 164 -18.40 6.16 5.78
N GLY A 165 -18.04 7.43 5.62
CA GLY A 165 -18.69 8.36 4.69
C GLY A 165 -18.39 8.02 3.22
N GLN A 166 -18.93 8.80 2.29
CA GLN A 166 -18.64 8.60 0.86
C GLN A 166 -17.15 8.86 0.57
N LEU A 167 -16.47 7.87 -0.01
CA LEU A 167 -15.09 8.01 -0.49
C LEU A 167 -15.03 8.79 -1.81
N PRO A 168 -13.94 9.52 -2.08
CA PRO A 168 -13.75 10.20 -3.35
C PRO A 168 -13.60 9.17 -4.48
N LYS A 169 -13.83 9.61 -5.72
CA LYS A 169 -13.55 8.77 -6.89
C LYS A 169 -12.08 8.93 -7.30
N LEU A 170 -11.45 7.81 -7.61
CA LEU A 170 -10.07 7.66 -8.07
C LEU A 170 -10.10 7.06 -9.49
N PRO A 171 -10.49 7.86 -10.51
CA PRO A 171 -10.82 7.34 -11.84
C PRO A 171 -9.61 6.82 -12.63
N SER A 172 -8.41 7.21 -12.24
CA SER A 172 -7.14 6.83 -12.87
C SER A 172 -6.61 5.46 -12.39
N VAL A 173 -7.01 5.02 -11.19
CA VAL A 173 -6.50 3.80 -10.57
C VAL A 173 -7.01 2.56 -11.30
N LYS A 174 -6.08 1.75 -11.79
CA LYS A 174 -6.32 0.49 -12.51
C LYS A 174 -5.91 -0.74 -11.71
N GLN A 175 -4.99 -0.58 -10.77
CA GLN A 175 -4.54 -1.66 -9.90
C GLN A 175 -4.61 -1.21 -8.45
N LEU A 176 -5.27 -2.02 -7.62
CA LEU A 176 -5.39 -1.80 -6.20
C LEU A 176 -4.79 -2.99 -5.47
N LYS A 177 -3.79 -2.76 -4.63
CA LYS A 177 -3.30 -3.74 -3.67
C LYS A 177 -3.72 -3.31 -2.26
N VAL A 178 -4.38 -4.20 -1.53
CA VAL A 178 -4.73 -4.00 -0.13
C VAL A 178 -4.11 -5.11 0.69
N SER A 179 -3.33 -4.74 1.70
CA SER A 179 -2.78 -5.65 2.70
C SER A 179 -3.31 -5.26 4.08
N VAL A 180 -3.76 -6.21 4.89
CA VAL A 180 -4.33 -5.92 6.22
C VAL A 180 -3.93 -6.97 7.23
N GLN A 181 -3.60 -6.55 8.44
CA GLN A 181 -3.44 -7.47 9.56
C GLN A 181 -4.81 -8.01 9.99
N GLY A 182 -5.00 -9.33 9.84
CA GLY A 182 -6.26 -10.00 10.18
C GLY A 182 -6.32 -10.38 11.66
N TYR A 183 -7.44 -10.09 12.33
CA TYR A 183 -7.67 -10.46 13.72
C TYR A 183 -9.08 -11.00 13.94
N GLY A 184 -9.20 -12.17 14.60
CA GLY A 184 -10.45 -12.71 15.15
C GLY A 184 -11.66 -12.59 14.20
N ASP A 185 -12.78 -12.06 14.71
CA ASP A 185 -14.06 -11.96 14.01
C ASP A 185 -14.21 -10.71 13.10
N ALA A 186 -13.12 -9.98 12.83
CA ALA A 186 -13.19 -8.73 12.07
C ALA A 186 -13.72 -8.93 10.63
N THR A 187 -14.49 -7.95 10.15
CA THR A 187 -15.07 -7.96 8.80
C THR A 187 -14.09 -7.39 7.76
N LEU A 188 -14.16 -7.90 6.53
CA LEU A 188 -13.42 -7.37 5.38
C LEU A 188 -14.31 -6.56 4.42
N LEU A 189 -15.63 -6.55 4.66
CA LEU A 189 -16.59 -5.83 3.82
C LEU A 189 -16.37 -4.31 3.75
N PRO A 190 -15.79 -3.62 4.73
CA PRO A 190 -15.46 -2.20 4.57
C PRO A 190 -14.54 -1.89 3.37
N PHE A 191 -13.70 -2.85 2.94
CA PHE A 191 -12.85 -2.67 1.75
C PHE A 191 -13.63 -2.56 0.44
N THR A 192 -14.91 -2.99 0.39
CA THR A 192 -15.74 -2.83 -0.81
C THR A 192 -15.91 -1.35 -1.19
N LEU A 193 -15.84 -0.45 -0.21
CA LEU A 193 -15.89 1.00 -0.44
C LEU A 193 -14.66 1.51 -1.19
N VAL A 194 -13.47 0.98 -0.87
CA VAL A 194 -12.22 1.34 -1.56
C VAL A 194 -12.23 0.83 -3.01
N ILE A 195 -12.78 -0.38 -3.22
CA ILE A 195 -13.01 -0.91 -4.57
C ILE A 195 -13.97 0.01 -5.34
N GLU A 196 -15.09 0.41 -4.73
CA GLU A 196 -16.07 1.32 -5.33
C GLU A 196 -15.49 2.73 -5.62
N ALA A 197 -14.51 3.17 -4.82
CA ALA A 197 -13.80 4.43 -5.03
C ALA A 197 -12.95 4.41 -6.31
N CYS A 198 -12.58 3.24 -6.85
CA CYS A 198 -11.72 3.08 -8.02
C CYS A 198 -12.53 2.62 -9.24
N PRO A 199 -13.33 3.47 -9.92
CA PRO A 199 -14.29 3.03 -10.93
C PRO A 199 -13.67 2.39 -12.19
N SER A 200 -12.37 2.60 -12.44
CA SER A 200 -11.63 2.05 -13.59
C SER A 200 -10.75 0.87 -13.21
N LEU A 201 -10.95 0.27 -12.02
CA LEU A 201 -10.12 -0.79 -11.50
C LEU A 201 -10.16 -2.03 -12.41
N GLN A 202 -9.01 -2.59 -12.73
CA GLN A 202 -8.83 -3.74 -13.62
C GLN A 202 -8.31 -4.98 -12.89
N SER A 203 -7.45 -4.76 -11.89
CA SER A 203 -6.86 -5.81 -11.05
C SER A 203 -6.93 -5.42 -9.57
N PHE A 204 -7.28 -6.39 -8.73
CA PHE A 204 -7.35 -6.23 -7.28
C PHE A 204 -6.58 -7.34 -6.59
N VAL A 205 -5.59 -6.96 -5.79
CA VAL A 205 -4.83 -7.88 -4.94
C VAL A 205 -5.19 -7.61 -3.49
N PHE A 206 -5.62 -8.65 -2.79
CA PHE A 206 -5.93 -8.59 -1.37
C PHE A 206 -5.03 -9.56 -0.60
N GLU A 207 -4.41 -9.10 0.48
CA GLU A 207 -3.47 -9.88 1.27
C GLU A 207 -3.79 -9.80 2.76
N LEU A 208 -4.04 -10.95 3.38
CA LEU A 208 -4.13 -11.04 4.85
C LEU A 208 -2.73 -11.22 5.42
N MET A 209 -2.22 -10.19 6.08
CA MET A 209 -0.92 -10.22 6.74
C MET A 209 -1.03 -10.84 8.13
N ARG A 210 0.00 -11.61 8.52
CA ARG A 210 0.21 -12.12 9.89
C ARG A 210 -1.09 -12.62 10.55
N PRO A 211 -1.67 -13.71 10.03
CA PRO A 211 -2.94 -14.23 10.48
C PRO A 211 -2.84 -14.81 11.91
N LEU A 212 -2.78 -13.95 12.93
CA LEU A 212 -2.75 -14.35 14.34
C LEU A 212 -4.17 -14.63 14.84
N GLU A 213 -4.34 -15.68 15.65
CA GLU A 213 -5.63 -16.01 16.28
C GLU A 213 -6.80 -16.15 15.28
N MET A 214 -6.57 -16.87 14.17
CA MET A 214 -7.55 -17.07 13.09
C MET A 214 -8.76 -17.95 13.44
N LEU A 215 -8.94 -18.24 14.74
CA LEU A 215 -10.14 -18.89 15.25
C LEU A 215 -11.28 -17.87 15.23
N CYS A 216 -12.06 -17.89 14.16
CA CYS A 216 -13.32 -17.14 14.11
C CYS A 216 -14.46 -17.98 14.64
N ARG A 217 -15.41 -17.31 15.29
CA ARG A 217 -16.71 -17.91 15.56
C ARG A 217 -17.40 -18.18 14.24
N GLN A 218 -17.92 -19.39 14.09
CA GLN A 218 -18.85 -19.66 12.99
C GLN A 218 -20.06 -18.75 13.17
N ARG A 219 -20.38 -17.99 12.11
CA ARG A 219 -21.48 -17.03 12.08
C ARG A 219 -22.12 -17.02 10.71
N GLU A 220 -23.32 -16.47 10.64
CA GLU A 220 -23.97 -16.19 9.36
C GLU A 220 -23.14 -15.18 8.55
N LEU A 221 -23.10 -15.41 7.23
CA LEU A 221 -22.37 -14.56 6.30
C LEU A 221 -23.11 -13.24 6.12
N LYS A 222 -22.41 -12.13 6.38
CA LYS A 222 -22.86 -10.78 6.08
C LYS A 222 -22.76 -10.53 4.58
N ARG A 223 -23.72 -9.78 4.04
CA ARG A 223 -23.74 -9.34 2.64
C ARG A 223 -23.91 -7.85 2.58
N VAL A 224 -23.29 -7.23 1.58
CA VAL A 224 -23.44 -5.80 1.31
C VAL A 224 -23.72 -5.65 -0.18
N VAL A 225 -24.73 -4.83 -0.49
CA VAL A 225 -25.06 -4.47 -1.87
C VAL A 225 -24.35 -3.17 -2.20
N ARG A 226 -23.57 -3.16 -3.28
CA ARG A 226 -22.89 -1.97 -3.81
C ARG A 226 -23.18 -1.84 -5.31
N PRO A 227 -22.92 -0.66 -5.91
CA PRO A 227 -22.90 -0.55 -7.37
C PRO A 227 -21.95 -1.58 -7.98
N SER A 228 -22.37 -2.16 -9.10
CA SER A 228 -21.57 -3.16 -9.80
C SER A 228 -20.28 -2.56 -10.36
N HIS A 229 -19.20 -3.33 -10.24
CA HIS A 229 -17.90 -2.96 -10.81
C HIS A 229 -17.75 -3.55 -12.22
N MET A 230 -17.53 -2.69 -13.21
CA MET A 230 -17.66 -3.05 -14.64
C MET A 230 -16.32 -3.38 -15.32
N TYR A 231 -15.18 -3.07 -14.72
CA TYR A 231 -13.86 -3.21 -15.37
C TYR A 231 -12.89 -4.14 -14.64
N LEU A 232 -13.24 -4.61 -13.43
CA LEU A 232 -12.36 -5.43 -12.61
C LEU A 232 -12.44 -6.86 -13.13
N LYS A 233 -11.33 -7.35 -13.69
CA LYS A 233 -11.24 -8.64 -14.39
C LYS A 233 -10.51 -9.69 -13.58
N GLU A 234 -9.53 -9.28 -12.79
CA GLU A 234 -8.64 -10.20 -12.08
C GLU A 234 -8.61 -9.85 -10.59
N VAL A 235 -8.83 -10.86 -9.76
CA VAL A 235 -8.67 -10.76 -8.31
C VAL A 235 -7.67 -11.81 -7.84
N GLU A 236 -6.73 -11.40 -7.01
CA GLU A 236 -5.86 -12.31 -6.26
C GLU A 236 -6.07 -12.13 -4.76
N PHE A 237 -6.35 -13.22 -4.05
CA PHE A 237 -6.50 -13.24 -2.60
C PHE A 237 -5.36 -14.06 -2.00
N TYR A 238 -4.40 -13.40 -1.36
CA TYR A 238 -3.29 -14.00 -0.62
C TYR A 238 -3.63 -14.26 0.85
N ASN A 239 -3.11 -15.39 1.34
CA ASN A 239 -3.32 -15.90 2.70
C ASN A 239 -4.80 -16.11 3.03
N TYR A 240 -5.56 -16.63 2.07
CA TYR A 240 -6.96 -16.98 2.28
C TYR A 240 -7.07 -18.09 3.33
N TYR A 241 -7.69 -17.78 4.47
CA TYR A 241 -7.80 -18.75 5.56
C TYR A 241 -9.12 -19.52 5.51
N GLY A 242 -10.14 -19.02 4.81
CA GLY A 242 -11.47 -19.61 4.73
C GLY A 242 -12.38 -19.23 5.90
N ARG A 243 -12.10 -18.09 6.55
CA ARG A 243 -12.97 -17.51 7.58
C ARG A 243 -14.28 -17.02 6.97
N PRO A 244 -15.34 -16.83 7.79
CA PRO A 244 -16.55 -16.16 7.33
C PRO A 244 -16.27 -14.85 6.61
N CYS A 245 -15.41 -13.97 7.15
CA CYS A 245 -15.10 -12.68 6.54
C CYS A 245 -14.31 -12.77 5.21
N ASP A 246 -13.43 -13.77 5.06
CA ASP A 246 -12.72 -14.02 3.79
C ASP A 246 -13.73 -14.39 2.70
N HIS A 247 -14.66 -15.30 3.04
CA HIS A 247 -15.70 -15.77 2.13
C HIS A 247 -16.74 -14.66 1.84
N GLU A 248 -17.05 -13.80 2.80
CA GLU A 248 -17.91 -12.63 2.58
C GLU A 248 -17.35 -11.69 1.51
N LEU A 249 -16.05 -11.39 1.57
CA LEU A 249 -15.39 -10.56 0.57
C LEU A 249 -15.38 -11.25 -0.81
N VAL A 250 -15.08 -12.55 -0.86
CA VAL A 250 -15.13 -13.31 -2.12
C VAL A 250 -16.53 -13.34 -2.71
N ASN A 251 -17.56 -13.58 -1.91
CA ASN A 251 -18.95 -13.58 -2.38
C ASN A 251 -19.36 -12.20 -2.90
N TYR A 252 -18.99 -11.12 -2.20
CA TYR A 252 -19.19 -9.77 -2.69
C TYR A 252 -18.59 -9.57 -4.08
N LEU A 253 -17.33 -9.99 -4.28
CA LEU A 253 -16.64 -9.85 -5.56
C LEU A 253 -17.32 -10.64 -6.67
N VAL A 254 -17.69 -11.90 -6.40
CA VAL A 254 -18.36 -12.78 -7.38
C VAL A 254 -19.73 -12.22 -7.79
N GLU A 255 -20.49 -11.68 -6.83
CA GLU A 255 -21.84 -11.17 -7.06
C GLU A 255 -21.86 -9.77 -7.70
N ASN A 256 -20.95 -8.87 -7.31
CA ASN A 256 -21.00 -7.45 -7.69
C ASN A 256 -20.01 -7.06 -8.80
N VAL A 257 -18.98 -7.88 -9.06
CA VAL A 257 -18.00 -7.64 -10.13
C VAL A 257 -18.40 -8.42 -11.39
N ILE A 258 -19.07 -7.73 -12.29
CA ILE A 258 -19.70 -8.34 -13.47
C ILE A 258 -18.67 -8.77 -14.52
N ALA A 259 -17.57 -8.03 -14.63
CA ALA A 259 -16.49 -8.31 -15.56
C ALA A 259 -15.41 -9.25 -15.01
N LEU A 260 -15.60 -9.81 -13.81
CA LEU A 260 -14.62 -10.72 -13.21
C LEU A 260 -14.43 -11.96 -14.09
N GLU A 261 -13.21 -12.15 -14.58
CA GLU A 261 -12.79 -13.25 -15.46
C GLU A 261 -11.98 -14.27 -14.66
N LYS A 262 -11.15 -13.83 -13.71
CA LYS A 262 -10.24 -14.69 -12.95
C LYS A 262 -10.24 -14.36 -11.46
N LEU A 263 -10.36 -15.41 -10.63
CA LEU A 263 -10.19 -15.34 -9.19
C LEU A 263 -9.08 -16.33 -8.78
N VAL A 264 -7.96 -15.78 -8.31
CA VAL A 264 -6.85 -16.55 -7.73
C VAL A 264 -6.97 -16.50 -6.21
N VAL A 265 -6.97 -17.66 -5.57
CA VAL A 265 -6.98 -17.79 -4.12
C VAL A 265 -5.74 -18.56 -3.71
N ASN A 266 -4.85 -17.91 -2.97
CA ASN A 266 -3.67 -18.53 -2.37
C ASN A 266 -4.01 -18.82 -0.90
N PRO A 267 -4.30 -20.08 -0.54
CA PRO A 267 -4.60 -20.44 0.83
C PRO A 267 -3.40 -20.19 1.75
N CYS A 268 -3.66 -19.82 3.01
CA CYS A 268 -2.61 -19.72 4.01
C CYS A 268 -1.90 -21.07 4.23
N GLU A 269 -0.57 -21.10 4.24
CA GLU A 269 0.22 -22.31 4.51
C GLU A 269 0.25 -22.66 6.02
N GLU A 270 0.06 -21.67 6.89
CA GLU A 270 0.11 -21.86 8.33
C GLU A 270 -1.24 -22.38 8.86
N ALA A 271 -1.22 -23.57 9.44
CA ALA A 271 -2.34 -24.12 10.21
C ALA A 271 -2.15 -23.80 11.69
N TYR A 272 -2.96 -22.89 12.25
CA TYR A 272 -2.97 -22.65 13.68
C TYR A 272 -3.74 -23.76 14.40
N PHE A 273 -3.07 -24.44 15.32
CA PHE A 273 -3.68 -25.45 16.19
C PHE A 273 -4.32 -24.76 17.39
N SER A 274 -5.59 -25.05 17.67
CA SER A 274 -6.22 -24.64 18.93
C SER A 274 -5.50 -25.33 20.09
N ASP A 275 -5.33 -24.60 21.19
CA ASP A 275 -4.86 -25.15 22.47
C ASP A 275 -5.88 -26.20 22.94
N GLY A 276 -5.64 -27.47 22.60
CA GLY A 276 -6.59 -28.58 22.77
C GLY A 276 -7.10 -29.24 21.49
N MET A 277 -6.24 -30.02 20.81
CA MET A 277 -6.58 -31.23 20.03
C MET A 277 -7.88 -31.24 19.18
N LYS A 278 -8.12 -30.27 18.31
CA LYS A 278 -8.96 -30.49 17.10
C LYS A 278 -8.17 -30.08 15.87
N ARG A 279 -7.95 -31.04 14.97
CA ARG A 279 -7.43 -30.77 13.62
C ARG A 279 -8.48 -29.94 12.89
N LEU A 280 -8.28 -28.63 12.81
CA LEU A 280 -9.07 -27.79 11.91
C LEU A 280 -8.74 -28.22 10.47
N MET A 281 -9.74 -28.22 9.58
CA MET A 281 -9.47 -28.41 8.15
C MET A 281 -8.39 -27.44 7.69
N GLU A 282 -7.54 -27.85 6.77
CA GLU A 282 -6.47 -26.98 6.31
C GLU A 282 -7.07 -25.80 5.51
N PRO A 283 -6.47 -24.60 5.53
CA PRO A 283 -6.98 -23.44 4.78
C PRO A 283 -7.31 -23.75 3.32
N ARG A 284 -6.49 -24.59 2.68
CA ARG A 284 -6.71 -25.09 1.31
C ARG A 284 -7.98 -25.94 1.18
N GLU A 285 -8.24 -26.85 2.12
CA GLU A 285 -9.46 -27.67 2.13
C GLU A 285 -10.71 -26.80 2.28
N ARG A 286 -10.66 -25.79 3.15
CA ARG A 286 -11.75 -24.81 3.30
C ARG A 286 -11.99 -24.03 2.01
N ALA A 287 -10.93 -23.53 1.37
CA ALA A 287 -11.04 -22.83 0.09
C ALA A 287 -11.68 -23.72 -0.98
N LEU A 288 -11.23 -24.97 -1.11
CA LEU A 288 -11.81 -25.96 -2.03
C LEU A 288 -13.29 -26.20 -1.74
N GLN A 289 -13.65 -26.42 -0.47
CA GLN A 289 -15.05 -26.65 -0.08
C GLN A 289 -15.93 -25.43 -0.32
N GLN A 290 -15.41 -24.21 -0.11
CA GLN A 290 -16.17 -22.97 -0.24
C GLN A 290 -16.34 -22.52 -1.69
N LEU A 291 -15.35 -22.75 -2.56
CA LEU A 291 -15.28 -22.11 -3.86
C LEU A 291 -15.38 -23.09 -5.05
N LYS A 292 -14.84 -24.31 -4.92
CA LYS A 292 -14.76 -25.25 -6.05
C LYS A 292 -16.16 -25.69 -6.51
N GLY A 293 -16.46 -25.46 -7.78
CA GLY A 293 -17.76 -25.80 -8.38
C GLY A 293 -18.93 -24.93 -7.94
N LYS A 294 -18.66 -23.84 -7.19
CA LYS A 294 -19.69 -22.92 -6.66
C LYS A 294 -19.69 -21.55 -7.35
N LEU A 295 -18.64 -21.24 -8.13
CA LEU A 295 -18.55 -19.99 -8.87
C LEU A 295 -19.28 -20.07 -10.22
N PRO A 296 -19.82 -18.96 -10.73
CA PRO A 296 -20.29 -18.84 -12.10
C PRO A 296 -19.25 -19.32 -13.12
N SER A 297 -19.70 -19.99 -14.19
CA SER A 297 -18.82 -20.54 -15.23
C SER A 297 -17.96 -19.51 -15.96
N ARG A 298 -18.31 -18.22 -15.88
CA ARG A 298 -17.52 -17.10 -16.44
C ARG A 298 -16.23 -16.81 -15.67
N ILE A 299 -16.11 -17.29 -14.43
CA ILE A 299 -14.97 -17.01 -13.55
C ILE A 299 -14.05 -18.23 -13.55
N GLU A 300 -12.82 -18.05 -14.03
CA GLU A 300 -11.74 -19.00 -13.83
C GLU A 300 -11.27 -18.95 -12.37
N LEU A 301 -11.42 -20.06 -11.65
CA LEU A 301 -10.93 -20.21 -10.28
C LEU A 301 -9.60 -20.94 -10.27
N VAL A 302 -8.57 -20.29 -9.70
CA VAL A 302 -7.27 -20.91 -9.43
C VAL A 302 -7.05 -20.94 -7.92
N ILE A 303 -6.80 -22.13 -7.37
CA ILE A 303 -6.42 -22.32 -5.97
C ILE A 303 -5.01 -22.93 -5.93
N ASN A 304 -4.02 -22.13 -5.54
CA ASN A 304 -2.61 -22.54 -5.51
C ASN A 304 -2.29 -23.47 -4.33
#